data_AF-A0A7V2EKS5-F1
#
_entry.id   AF-A0A7V2EKS5-F1
#
_cell.length_a   1.000
_cell.length_b   1.000
_cell.length_c   1.000
_cell.angle_alpha   90.00
_cell.angle_beta   90.00
_cell.angle_gamma   90.00
#
_symmetry.space_group_name_H-M   'P 1'
#
loop_
_entity.id
_entity.type
_entity.pdbx_description
1 polymer ?
#
loop_
_entity_poly.entity_id
_entity_poly.type
_entity_poly.pdbx_seq_one_letter_code
_entity_poly.pdbx_strand_id
1 'polypeptide(L)'
;MHLPINVLEGDGPELKESYDVGSTYPVFILTDSEGEIIIRWTGYSTASQFVYKLNASLKDLRTIKERRAQFEANPTLQEALALGRFYAEIGEHIEAVAMFRRAEKLSAQRKINLSIDIFKNMAEAVWKEMAPYDSIFPAAEYVLASGGAPGIIKMATLMSRLSRKFDTTDSLRKYLDASIQAASESKDPQHAEDRYSLVAEHALQIAHDTAKAIEIKELSMGAGWESNPTKFYGYAKWCLERKVNLGAAEMYARRAVQVAGSPEMRARVLNTLAEIYEVRGNYEGAIQAIEMAIENHPENPYYQTRLDEIEDAIAGGQ
;
A
#
# COMPACT_ATOMS: atom_id res chain seq x y z
N MET A 1 15.22 -2.34 27.89
CA MET A 1 14.46 -3.61 27.95
C MET A 1 13.74 -3.74 26.61
N HIS A 2 13.69 -4.93 26.01
CA HIS A 2 12.85 -5.18 24.83
C HIS A 2 11.69 -6.07 25.27
N LEU A 3 10.46 -5.59 25.09
CA LEU A 3 9.25 -6.30 25.49
C LEU A 3 8.43 -6.65 24.23
N PRO A 4 8.45 -7.91 23.77
CA PRO A 4 7.56 -8.34 22.70
C PRO A 4 6.12 -8.41 23.24
N ILE A 5 5.17 -7.83 22.50
CA ILE A 5 3.75 -7.80 22.86
C ILE A 5 2.93 -8.32 21.68
N ASN A 6 2.05 -9.28 21.94
CA ASN A 6 1.01 -9.67 20.99
C ASN A 6 -0.17 -8.71 21.16
N VAL A 7 -0.40 -7.84 20.18
CA VAL A 7 -1.46 -6.81 20.20
C VAL A 7 -2.90 -7.36 20.22
N LEU A 8 -3.07 -8.68 20.06
CA LEU A 8 -4.38 -9.34 20.09
C LEU A 8 -4.64 -10.10 21.40
N GLU A 9 -3.64 -10.21 22.27
CA GLU A 9 -3.70 -11.06 23.48
C GLU A 9 -3.18 -10.32 24.71
N GLY A 10 -3.63 -10.73 25.90
CA GLY A 10 -3.19 -10.14 27.18
C GLY A 10 -3.45 -8.63 27.21
N ASP A 11 -2.43 -7.85 27.57
CA ASP A 11 -2.47 -6.38 27.62
C ASP A 11 -2.38 -5.74 26.22
N GLY A 12 -2.18 -6.55 25.18
CA GLY A 12 -1.98 -6.11 23.80
C GLY A 12 -3.07 -5.20 23.23
N PRO A 13 -4.37 -5.52 23.39
CA PRO A 13 -5.46 -4.69 22.87
C PRO A 13 -5.49 -3.27 23.46
N GLU A 14 -5.23 -3.11 24.76
CA GLU A 14 -5.16 -1.79 25.42
C GLU A 14 -3.94 -0.99 24.95
N LEU A 15 -2.78 -1.67 24.84
CA LEU A 15 -1.56 -1.06 24.33
C LEU A 15 -1.68 -0.70 22.84
N LYS A 16 -2.42 -1.48 22.06
CA LYS A 16 -2.69 -1.19 20.66
C LYS A 16 -3.37 0.16 20.49
N GLU A 17 -4.38 0.43 21.31
CA GLU A 17 -5.08 1.73 21.33
C GLU A 17 -4.17 2.85 21.84
N SER A 18 -3.51 2.64 22.98
CA SER A 18 -2.65 3.66 23.62
C SER A 18 -1.47 4.12 22.75
N TYR A 19 -1.00 3.26 21.86
CA TYR A 19 0.16 3.51 20.99
C TYR A 19 -0.20 3.64 19.50
N ASP A 20 -1.49 3.79 19.18
CA ASP A 20 -2.03 3.94 17.82
C ASP A 20 -1.61 2.82 16.85
N VAL A 21 -1.46 1.59 17.35
CA VAL A 21 -0.97 0.47 16.55
C VAL A 21 -2.07 0.01 15.59
N GLY A 22 -1.87 0.30 14.30
CA GLY A 22 -2.79 -0.10 13.23
C GLY A 22 -2.74 -1.58 12.90
N SER A 23 -3.14 -1.94 11.69
CA SER A 23 -3.18 -3.32 11.18
C SER A 23 -1.87 -3.79 10.53
N THR A 24 -0.84 -2.95 10.51
CA THR A 24 0.45 -3.26 9.87
C THR A 24 1.46 -3.65 10.92
N TYR A 25 2.08 -4.83 10.77
CA TYR A 25 3.03 -5.40 11.72
C TYR A 25 4.31 -5.85 11.01
N PRO A 26 5.45 -5.95 11.73
CA PRO A 26 5.63 -5.53 13.13
C PRO A 26 5.71 -4.00 13.28
N VAL A 27 5.31 -3.48 14.44
CA VAL A 27 5.51 -2.07 14.83
C VAL A 27 6.53 -2.02 15.96
N PHE A 28 7.47 -1.08 15.87
CA PHE A 28 8.44 -0.81 16.92
C PHE A 28 8.20 0.57 17.49
N ILE A 29 8.24 0.63 18.81
CA ILE A 29 8.01 1.84 19.58
C ILE A 29 9.14 1.94 20.60
N LEU A 30 9.83 3.07 20.57
CA LEU A 30 10.79 3.43 21.60
C LEU A 30 10.11 4.44 22.51
N THR A 31 10.06 4.14 23.81
CA THR A 31 9.48 5.00 24.84
C THR A 31 10.54 5.43 25.85
N ASP A 32 10.24 6.47 26.61
CA ASP A 32 10.97 6.78 27.83
C ASP A 32 10.50 5.91 29.02
N SER A 33 10.93 6.27 30.24
CA SER A 33 10.55 5.55 31.47
C SER A 33 9.10 5.78 31.91
N GLU A 34 8.43 6.81 31.39
CA GLU A 34 7.02 7.11 31.68
C GLU A 34 6.08 6.47 30.64
N GLY A 35 6.62 5.89 29.57
CA GLY A 35 5.85 5.30 28.47
C GLY A 35 5.59 6.28 27.32
N GLU A 36 6.12 7.51 27.39
CA GLU A 36 5.95 8.51 26.35
C GLU A 36 6.76 8.14 25.10
N ILE A 37 6.14 8.24 23.93
CA ILE A 37 6.74 7.82 22.66
C ILE A 37 7.90 8.74 22.30
N ILE A 38 9.09 8.18 22.08
CA ILE A 38 10.27 8.86 21.51
C ILE A 38 10.23 8.76 19.99
N ILE A 39 10.03 7.55 19.46
CA ILE A 39 9.87 7.30 18.04
C ILE A 39 9.06 6.02 17.81
N ARG A 40 8.43 5.94 16.64
CA ARG A 40 7.76 4.75 16.13
C ARG A 40 8.15 4.50 14.68
N TRP A 41 8.23 3.22 14.30
CA TRP A 41 8.30 2.84 12.89
C TRP A 41 7.66 1.48 12.64
N THR A 42 7.08 1.34 11.45
CA THR A 42 6.46 0.10 11.00
C THR A 42 7.42 -0.68 10.11
N GLY A 43 7.56 -1.98 10.39
CA GLY A 43 8.32 -2.94 9.61
C GLY A 43 9.85 -2.75 9.63
N TYR A 44 10.53 -3.77 9.14
CA TYR A 44 11.96 -3.77 8.79
C TYR A 44 12.18 -4.83 7.71
N SER A 45 13.09 -4.58 6.78
CA SER A 45 13.41 -5.60 5.77
C SER A 45 14.54 -6.53 6.22
N THR A 46 15.45 -6.05 7.07
CA THR A 46 16.60 -6.82 7.57
C THR A 46 16.97 -6.40 9.00
N ALA A 47 17.64 -7.29 9.73
CA ALA A 47 18.19 -6.99 11.05
C ALA A 47 19.12 -5.76 11.02
N SER A 48 19.92 -5.59 9.97
CA SER A 48 20.80 -4.43 9.81
C SER A 48 20.02 -3.11 9.69
N GLN A 49 18.90 -3.10 8.95
CA GLN A 49 18.04 -1.91 8.88
C GLN A 49 17.38 -1.59 10.21
N PHE A 50 16.94 -2.62 10.95
CA PHE A 50 16.41 -2.46 12.29
C PHE A 50 17.44 -1.82 13.23
N VAL A 51 18.65 -2.39 13.31
CA VAL A 51 19.74 -1.86 14.16
C VAL A 51 20.11 -0.43 13.76
N TYR A 52 20.15 -0.14 12.46
CA TYR A 52 20.40 1.22 11.97
C TYR A 52 19.34 2.21 12.46
N LYS A 53 18.04 1.89 12.29
CA LYS A 53 16.93 2.75 12.75
C LYS A 53 16.97 2.94 14.27
N LEU A 54 17.17 1.86 15.03
CA LEU A 54 17.27 1.90 16.48
C LEU A 54 18.44 2.79 16.94
N ASN A 55 19.64 2.57 16.42
CA ASN A 55 20.81 3.37 16.77
C ASN A 55 20.69 4.84 16.36
N ALA A 56 20.01 5.14 15.24
CA ALA A 56 19.72 6.51 14.87
C ALA A 56 18.76 7.18 15.86
N SER A 57 17.78 6.44 16.35
CA SER A 57 16.77 6.92 17.31
C SER A 57 17.36 7.15 18.71
N LEU A 58 18.28 6.29 19.13
CA LEU A 58 18.95 6.40 20.43
C LEU A 58 19.86 7.64 20.56
N LYS A 59 20.14 8.36 19.46
CA LYS A 59 20.93 9.61 19.49
C LYS A 59 20.13 10.81 20.01
N ASP A 60 18.80 10.73 20.03
CA ASP A 60 17.93 11.82 20.41
C ASP A 60 16.66 11.26 21.07
N LEU A 61 16.72 11.17 22.40
CA LEU A 61 15.71 10.53 23.24
C LEU A 61 14.52 11.44 23.59
N ARG A 62 14.39 12.60 22.92
CA ARG A 62 13.24 13.47 23.15
C ARG A 62 11.96 12.82 22.71
N THR A 63 10.93 12.93 23.55
CA THR A 63 9.59 12.41 23.26
C THR A 63 8.94 13.20 22.11
N ILE A 64 7.95 12.62 21.45
CA ILE A 64 7.15 13.31 20.42
C ILE A 64 6.51 14.57 20.99
N LYS A 65 6.09 14.55 22.26
CA LYS A 65 5.57 15.71 22.98
C LYS A 65 6.60 16.83 23.10
N GLU A 66 7.82 16.51 23.53
CA GLU A 66 8.93 17.48 23.62
C GLU A 66 9.32 18.02 22.24
N ARG A 67 9.32 17.18 21.20
CA ARG A 67 9.59 17.60 19.82
C ARG A 67 8.55 18.59 19.30
N ARG A 68 7.28 18.37 19.60
CA ARG A 68 6.20 19.32 19.24
C ARG A 68 6.42 20.66 19.92
N ALA A 69 6.63 20.67 21.25
CA ALA A 69 6.90 21.89 22.00
C ALA A 69 8.14 22.64 21.47
N GLN A 70 9.23 21.90 21.18
CA GLN A 70 10.43 22.47 20.59
C GLN A 70 10.18 23.05 19.20
N PHE A 71 9.39 22.37 18.37
CA PHE A 71 9.07 22.82 17.03
C PHE A 71 8.20 24.09 17.04
N GLU A 72 7.26 24.18 17.97
CA GLU A 72 6.44 25.39 18.18
C GLU A 72 7.30 26.58 18.63
N ALA A 73 8.22 26.35 19.58
CA ALA A 73 9.09 27.39 20.10
C ALA A 73 10.18 27.84 19.10
N ASN A 74 10.79 26.89 18.39
CA ASN A 74 11.86 27.14 17.44
C ASN A 74 11.83 26.09 16.30
N PRO A 75 11.07 26.33 15.23
CA PRO A 75 10.90 25.39 14.14
C PRO A 75 12.23 25.06 13.45
N THR A 76 12.64 23.79 13.49
CA THR A 76 13.82 23.30 12.76
C THR A 76 13.43 22.29 11.69
N LEU A 77 14.28 22.15 10.67
CA LEU A 77 14.10 21.13 9.63
C LEU A 77 14.03 19.73 10.24
N GLN A 78 14.89 19.43 11.21
CA GLN A 78 14.96 18.12 11.84
C GLN A 78 13.66 17.76 12.57
N GLU A 79 13.09 18.68 13.34
CA GLU A 79 11.83 18.41 14.04
C GLU A 79 10.67 18.26 13.06
N ALA A 80 10.59 19.09 12.01
CA ALA A 80 9.55 18.94 10.99
C ALA A 80 9.59 17.56 10.32
N LEU A 81 10.80 17.06 10.00
CA LEU A 81 10.96 15.72 9.41
C LEU A 81 10.60 14.61 10.40
N ALA A 82 11.02 14.73 11.67
CA ALA A 82 10.72 13.74 12.70
C ALA A 82 9.21 13.65 12.95
N LEU A 83 8.55 14.79 13.13
CA LEU A 83 7.10 14.87 13.33
C LEU A 83 6.33 14.39 12.09
N GLY A 84 6.75 14.79 10.88
CA GLY A 84 6.10 14.33 9.64
C GLY A 84 6.14 12.81 9.46
N ARG A 85 7.28 12.18 9.79
CA ARG A 85 7.39 10.71 9.78
C ARG A 85 6.54 10.06 10.86
N PHE A 86 6.55 10.61 12.08
CA PHE A 86 5.72 10.11 13.16
C PHE A 86 4.23 10.12 12.76
N TYR A 87 3.71 11.24 12.27
CA TYR A 87 2.32 11.36 11.82
C TYR A 87 2.00 10.37 10.69
N ALA A 88 2.90 10.21 9.71
CA ALA A 88 2.71 9.23 8.64
C ALA A 88 2.60 7.79 9.16
N GLU A 89 3.38 7.43 10.18
CA GLU A 89 3.42 6.07 10.77
C GLU A 89 2.19 5.76 11.64
N ILE A 90 1.59 6.78 12.25
CA ILE A 90 0.35 6.61 13.03
C ILE A 90 -0.93 6.77 12.17
N GLY A 91 -0.79 7.18 10.91
CA GLY A 91 -1.91 7.32 9.97
C GLY A 91 -2.53 8.72 9.92
N GLU A 92 -1.95 9.70 10.63
CA GLU A 92 -2.35 11.12 10.61
C GLU A 92 -1.78 11.83 9.38
N HIS A 93 -2.30 11.44 8.21
CA HIS A 93 -1.69 11.77 6.94
C HIS A 93 -1.75 13.27 6.58
N ILE A 94 -2.74 14.01 7.07
CA ILE A 94 -2.88 15.45 6.82
C ILE A 94 -1.80 16.23 7.58
N GLU A 95 -1.58 15.90 8.84
CA GLU A 95 -0.55 16.42 9.72
C GLU A 95 0.84 16.09 9.16
N ALA A 96 1.03 14.86 8.67
CA ALA A 96 2.25 14.45 7.99
C ALA A 96 2.55 15.35 6.78
N VAL A 97 1.56 15.59 5.91
CA VAL A 97 1.70 16.51 4.76
C VAL A 97 2.05 17.93 5.20
N ALA A 98 1.41 18.44 6.25
CA ALA A 98 1.69 19.77 6.78
C ALA A 98 3.13 19.88 7.29
N MET A 99 3.61 18.88 8.04
CA MET A 99 4.98 18.82 8.55
C MET A 99 6.02 18.70 7.43
N PHE A 100 5.80 17.85 6.43
CA PHE A 100 6.73 17.74 5.29
C PHE A 100 6.80 19.04 4.49
N ARG A 101 5.68 19.71 4.23
CA ARG A 101 5.69 21.04 3.58
C ARG A 101 6.45 22.07 4.42
N ARG A 102 6.34 22.01 5.75
CA ARG A 102 7.09 22.90 6.64
C ARG A 102 8.59 22.57 6.62
N ALA A 103 8.96 21.29 6.56
CA ALA A 103 10.34 20.85 6.37
C ALA A 103 10.94 21.40 5.07
N GLU A 104 10.22 21.32 3.94
CA GLU A 104 10.69 21.89 2.66
C GLU A 104 10.96 23.40 2.77
N LYS A 105 10.05 24.16 3.39
CA LYS A 105 10.25 25.61 3.62
C LYS A 105 11.47 25.91 4.48
N LEU A 106 11.73 25.09 5.51
CA LEU A 106 12.88 25.24 6.40
C LEU A 106 14.20 24.78 5.74
N SER A 107 14.12 24.04 4.63
CA SER A 107 15.27 23.46 3.93
C SER A 107 15.94 24.40 2.91
N ALA A 108 15.66 25.71 2.94
CA ALA A 108 15.99 26.68 1.90
C ALA A 108 17.42 26.60 1.31
N GLN A 109 18.39 26.09 2.09
CA GLN A 109 19.78 25.89 1.64
C GLN A 109 20.10 24.49 1.09
N ARG A 110 19.41 23.43 1.54
CA ARG A 110 19.74 22.02 1.21
C ARG A 110 18.84 21.40 0.13
N LYS A 111 17.80 22.11 -0.34
CA LYS A 111 16.82 21.65 -1.35
C LYS A 111 16.49 20.17 -1.19
N ILE A 112 15.90 19.81 -0.04
CA ILE A 112 15.38 18.45 0.12
C ILE A 112 14.14 18.31 -0.76
N ASN A 113 14.00 17.16 -1.39
CA ASN A 113 12.83 16.83 -2.19
C ASN A 113 11.94 15.87 -1.38
N LEU A 114 10.80 16.37 -0.89
CA LEU A 114 9.81 15.57 -0.15
C LEU A 114 8.53 15.36 -0.98
N SER A 115 8.56 15.62 -2.29
CA SER A 115 7.40 15.50 -3.18
C SER A 115 6.70 14.14 -3.07
N ILE A 116 7.46 13.05 -3.05
CA ILE A 116 6.90 11.70 -2.96
C ILE A 116 6.31 11.39 -1.58
N ASP A 117 6.90 11.90 -0.50
CA ASP A 117 6.39 11.70 0.87
C ASP A 117 5.09 12.48 1.08
N ILE A 118 5.05 13.73 0.58
CA ILE A 118 3.85 14.56 0.55
C ILE A 118 2.75 13.89 -0.28
N PHE A 119 3.08 13.42 -1.49
CA PHE A 119 2.11 12.77 -2.37
C PHE A 119 1.57 11.48 -1.76
N LYS A 120 2.42 10.59 -1.22
CA LYS A 120 1.99 9.33 -0.61
C LYS A 120 1.02 9.57 0.55
N ASN A 121 1.34 10.50 1.45
CA ASN A 121 0.43 10.79 2.57
C ASN A 121 -0.87 11.43 2.09
N MET A 122 -0.84 12.31 1.09
CA MET A 122 -2.08 12.83 0.51
C MET A 122 -2.91 11.72 -0.16
N ALA A 123 -2.26 10.77 -0.84
CA ALA A 123 -2.93 9.62 -1.44
C ALA A 123 -3.61 8.73 -0.39
N GLU A 124 -2.94 8.46 0.73
CA GLU A 124 -3.53 7.71 1.85
C GLU A 124 -4.66 8.49 2.54
N ALA A 125 -4.53 9.81 2.70
CA ALA A 125 -5.59 10.65 3.24
C ALA A 125 -6.85 10.61 2.37
N VAL A 126 -6.71 10.71 1.04
CA VAL A 126 -7.82 10.56 0.11
C VAL A 126 -8.37 9.13 0.13
N TRP A 127 -7.51 8.11 0.15
CA TRP A 127 -7.94 6.71 0.22
C TRP A 127 -8.80 6.43 1.45
N LYS A 128 -8.47 7.03 2.59
CA LYS A 128 -9.20 6.94 3.86
C LYS A 128 -10.30 8.00 4.01
N GLU A 129 -10.58 8.77 2.95
CA GLU A 129 -11.63 9.80 2.93
C GLU A 129 -11.43 10.91 3.99
N MET A 130 -10.20 11.12 4.45
CA MET A 130 -9.79 12.24 5.31
C MET A 130 -9.64 13.54 4.52
N ALA A 131 -9.59 13.46 3.19
CA ALA A 131 -9.51 14.59 2.28
C ALA A 131 -10.31 14.31 0.99
N PRO A 132 -10.85 15.35 0.34
CA PRO A 132 -11.55 15.20 -0.94
C PRO A 132 -10.57 14.76 -2.04
N TYR A 133 -11.06 13.98 -3.02
CA TYR A 133 -10.24 13.44 -4.10
C TYR A 133 -9.36 14.50 -4.80
N ASP A 134 -9.92 15.67 -5.11
CA ASP A 134 -9.21 16.72 -5.84
C ASP A 134 -8.01 17.33 -5.09
N SER A 135 -7.90 17.14 -3.76
CA SER A 135 -6.78 17.66 -2.99
C SER A 135 -5.45 16.98 -3.30
N ILE A 136 -5.47 15.83 -3.99
CA ILE A 136 -4.25 15.10 -4.36
C ILE A 136 -3.50 15.73 -5.53
N PHE A 137 -4.20 16.41 -6.44
CA PHE A 137 -3.61 16.89 -7.69
C PHE A 137 -2.41 17.82 -7.48
N PRO A 138 -2.44 18.83 -6.57
CA PRO A 138 -1.26 19.65 -6.31
C PRO A 138 -0.02 18.86 -5.88
N ALA A 139 -0.19 17.76 -5.14
CA ALA A 139 0.91 16.90 -4.73
C ALA A 139 1.40 16.03 -5.90
N ALA A 140 0.50 15.53 -6.74
CA ALA A 140 0.86 14.78 -7.95
C ALA A 140 1.63 15.65 -8.95
N GLU A 141 1.18 16.89 -9.17
CA GLU A 141 1.87 17.89 -9.99
C GLU A 141 3.27 18.20 -9.47
N TYR A 142 3.41 18.26 -8.14
CA TYR A 142 4.71 18.49 -7.54
C TYR A 142 5.68 17.30 -7.76
N VAL A 143 5.19 16.06 -7.73
CA VAL A 143 5.99 14.88 -8.11
C VAL A 143 6.35 14.90 -9.59
N LEU A 144 5.47 15.32 -10.49
CA LEU A 144 5.82 15.46 -11.92
C LEU A 144 6.92 16.50 -12.15
N ALA A 145 6.86 17.63 -11.44
CA ALA A 145 7.81 18.73 -11.62
C ALA A 145 9.19 18.48 -11.00
N SER A 146 9.25 17.68 -9.93
CA SER A 146 10.46 17.55 -9.11
C SER A 146 10.94 16.11 -8.90
N GLY A 147 10.09 15.12 -9.16
CA GLY A 147 10.37 13.71 -8.93
C GLY A 147 11.24 13.10 -10.03
N GLY A 148 12.07 12.14 -9.65
CA GLY A 148 12.70 11.24 -10.62
C GLY A 148 11.74 10.13 -11.07
N ALA A 149 12.18 9.31 -12.04
CA ALA A 149 11.38 8.21 -12.59
C ALA A 149 10.71 7.31 -11.53
N PRO A 150 11.38 6.86 -10.44
CA PRO A 150 10.73 6.06 -9.41
C PRO A 150 9.54 6.78 -8.74
N GLY A 151 9.67 8.10 -8.53
CA GLY A 151 8.61 8.91 -7.92
C GLY A 151 7.41 9.06 -8.84
N ILE A 152 7.65 9.35 -10.12
CA ILE A 152 6.60 9.50 -11.14
C ILE A 152 5.84 8.18 -11.34
N ILE A 153 6.54 7.06 -11.46
CA ILE A 153 5.92 5.72 -11.61
C ILE A 153 5.07 5.37 -10.38
N LYS A 154 5.61 5.59 -9.18
CA LYS A 154 4.86 5.35 -7.93
C LYS A 154 3.63 6.24 -7.83
N MET A 155 3.74 7.50 -8.24
CA MET A 155 2.63 8.45 -8.26
C MET A 155 1.51 7.99 -9.19
N ALA A 156 1.81 7.65 -10.44
CA ALA A 156 0.81 7.20 -11.41
C ALA A 156 0.11 5.90 -10.97
N THR A 157 0.85 4.99 -10.34
CA THR A 157 0.29 3.75 -9.78
C THR A 157 -0.75 4.03 -8.69
N LEU A 158 -0.44 4.94 -7.75
CA LEU A 158 -1.36 5.33 -6.68
C LEU A 158 -2.55 6.14 -7.21
N MET A 159 -2.32 7.07 -8.13
CA MET A 159 -3.39 7.82 -8.82
C MET A 159 -4.36 6.87 -9.50
N SER A 160 -3.87 5.84 -10.20
CA SER A 160 -4.72 4.85 -10.88
C SER A 160 -5.60 4.08 -9.90
N ARG A 161 -5.05 3.69 -8.73
CA ARG A 161 -5.82 3.02 -7.67
C ARG A 161 -6.93 3.91 -7.11
N LEU A 162 -6.60 5.16 -6.80
CA LEU A 162 -7.56 6.12 -6.27
C LEU A 162 -8.67 6.41 -7.27
N SER A 163 -8.31 6.65 -8.53
CA SER A 163 -9.26 6.95 -9.60
C SER A 163 -10.25 5.82 -9.82
N ARG A 164 -9.84 4.55 -9.66
CA ARG A 164 -10.78 3.41 -9.66
C ARG A 164 -11.67 3.38 -8.42
N LYS A 165 -11.14 3.73 -7.24
CA LYS A 165 -11.95 3.79 -6.00
C LYS A 165 -13.05 4.86 -6.11
N PHE A 166 -12.74 6.01 -6.72
CA PHE A 166 -13.64 7.15 -6.81
C PHE A 166 -14.40 7.26 -8.15
N ASP A 167 -14.17 6.33 -9.08
CA ASP A 167 -14.76 6.34 -10.43
C ASP A 167 -14.46 7.64 -11.22
N THR A 168 -13.23 8.14 -11.12
CA THR A 168 -12.77 9.41 -11.73
C THR A 168 -11.51 9.20 -12.55
N THR A 169 -11.64 8.81 -13.82
CA THR A 169 -10.50 8.43 -14.68
C THR A 169 -10.00 9.55 -15.60
N ASP A 170 -10.78 10.62 -15.80
CA ASP A 170 -10.46 11.69 -16.75
C ASP A 170 -9.12 12.40 -16.48
N SER A 171 -8.76 12.52 -15.20
CA SER A 171 -7.51 13.14 -14.75
C SER A 171 -6.27 12.26 -14.92
N LEU A 172 -6.43 10.96 -15.19
CA LEU A 172 -5.32 10.00 -15.16
C LEU A 172 -4.37 10.12 -16.35
N ARG A 173 -4.87 10.53 -17.52
CA ARG A 173 -4.10 10.50 -18.79
C ARG A 173 -2.72 11.10 -18.63
N LYS A 174 -2.64 12.33 -18.12
CA LYS A 174 -1.38 13.06 -17.92
C LYS A 174 -0.39 12.31 -17.03
N TYR A 175 -0.86 11.69 -15.94
CA TYR A 175 0.01 10.99 -15.00
C TYR A 175 0.49 9.66 -15.57
N LEU A 176 -0.39 8.93 -16.29
CA LEU A 176 -0.03 7.69 -16.98
C LEU A 176 1.00 7.97 -18.09
N ASP A 177 0.76 8.95 -18.95
CA ASP A 177 1.69 9.31 -20.04
C ASP A 177 3.08 9.66 -19.51
N ALA A 178 3.14 10.51 -18.48
CA ALA A 178 4.41 10.89 -17.85
C ALA A 178 5.14 9.67 -17.24
N SER A 179 4.40 8.75 -16.61
CA SER A 179 4.98 7.54 -16.02
C SER A 179 5.46 6.51 -17.04
N ILE A 180 4.74 6.36 -18.16
CA ILE A 180 5.15 5.47 -19.27
C ILE A 180 6.44 6.00 -19.90
N GLN A 181 6.54 7.32 -20.08
CA GLN A 181 7.77 7.95 -20.56
C GLN A 181 8.92 7.75 -19.57
N ALA A 182 8.71 8.09 -18.30
CA ALA A 182 9.73 7.95 -17.25
C ALA A 182 10.23 6.51 -17.09
N ALA A 183 9.33 5.53 -17.20
CA ALA A 183 9.68 4.11 -17.16
C ALA A 183 10.48 3.68 -18.40
N SER A 184 10.15 4.22 -19.58
CA SER A 184 10.85 3.90 -20.83
C SER A 184 12.27 4.48 -20.90
N GLU A 185 12.50 5.62 -20.27
CA GLU A 185 13.82 6.26 -20.18
C GLU A 185 14.70 5.67 -19.06
N SER A 186 14.12 4.90 -18.15
CA SER A 186 14.86 4.34 -17.04
C SER A 186 15.71 3.14 -17.44
N LYS A 187 16.89 3.02 -16.82
CA LYS A 187 17.77 1.86 -16.95
C LYS A 187 17.49 0.77 -15.92
N ASP A 188 16.59 1.03 -14.97
CA ASP A 188 16.20 0.05 -13.96
C ASP A 188 15.29 -1.02 -14.61
N PRO A 189 15.67 -2.31 -14.59
CA PRO A 189 14.85 -3.38 -15.13
C PRO A 189 13.45 -3.44 -14.50
N GLN A 190 13.32 -3.07 -13.21
CA GLN A 190 12.02 -3.08 -12.55
C GLN A 190 11.05 -2.08 -13.17
N HIS A 191 11.55 -0.92 -13.61
CA HIS A 191 10.71 0.07 -14.29
C HIS A 191 10.24 -0.41 -15.66
N ALA A 192 11.02 -1.27 -16.34
CA ALA A 192 10.58 -1.89 -17.58
C ALA A 192 9.39 -2.84 -17.34
N GLU A 193 9.34 -3.54 -16.21
CA GLU A 193 8.19 -4.34 -15.80
C GLU A 193 6.99 -3.45 -15.43
N ASP A 194 7.23 -2.39 -14.64
CA ASP A 194 6.18 -1.44 -14.23
C ASP A 194 5.51 -0.79 -15.45
N ARG A 195 6.29 -0.52 -16.51
CA ARG A 195 5.79 0.04 -17.77
C ARG A 195 4.65 -0.79 -18.35
N TYR A 196 4.74 -2.12 -18.34
CA TYR A 196 3.63 -2.94 -18.87
C TYR A 196 2.34 -2.73 -18.09
N SER A 197 2.43 -2.63 -16.77
CA SER A 197 1.25 -2.37 -15.94
C SER A 197 0.67 -0.97 -16.20
N LEU A 198 1.52 0.04 -16.42
CA LEU A 198 1.10 1.40 -16.75
C LEU A 198 0.46 1.48 -18.14
N VAL A 199 1.02 0.83 -19.15
CA VAL A 199 0.46 0.80 -20.51
C VAL A 199 -0.86 0.02 -20.53
N ALA A 200 -0.96 -1.09 -19.79
CA ALA A 200 -2.23 -1.81 -19.65
C ALA A 200 -3.30 -0.94 -18.98
N GLU A 201 -2.95 -0.17 -17.94
CA GLU A 201 -3.88 0.77 -17.32
C GLU A 201 -4.29 1.90 -18.28
N HIS A 202 -3.35 2.44 -19.06
CA HIS A 202 -3.65 3.43 -20.08
C HIS A 202 -4.60 2.86 -21.15
N ALA A 203 -4.34 1.67 -21.67
CA ALA A 203 -5.23 1.02 -22.63
C ALA A 203 -6.64 0.86 -22.06
N LEU A 204 -6.76 0.43 -20.80
CA LEU A 204 -8.04 0.19 -20.16
C LEU A 204 -8.81 1.49 -19.83
N GLN A 205 -8.17 2.42 -19.12
CA GLN A 205 -8.86 3.59 -18.55
C GLN A 205 -8.98 4.75 -19.52
N ILE A 206 -8.03 4.86 -20.46
CA ILE A 206 -7.87 6.04 -21.31
C ILE A 206 -8.24 5.76 -22.76
N ALA A 207 -7.86 4.59 -23.28
CA ALA A 207 -8.23 4.18 -24.63
C ALA A 207 -9.52 3.35 -24.67
N HIS A 208 -10.03 2.93 -23.50
CA HIS A 208 -11.20 2.04 -23.37
C HIS A 208 -11.06 0.74 -24.18
N ASP A 209 -9.83 0.25 -24.34
CA ASP A 209 -9.50 -0.97 -25.07
C ASP A 209 -9.16 -2.09 -24.09
N THR A 210 -10.21 -2.74 -23.58
CA THR A 210 -10.10 -3.85 -22.63
C THR A 210 -9.32 -5.03 -23.21
N ALA A 211 -9.50 -5.35 -24.49
CA ALA A 211 -8.81 -6.46 -25.14
C ALA A 211 -7.30 -6.20 -25.19
N LYS A 212 -6.90 -4.98 -25.58
CA LYS A 212 -5.49 -4.61 -25.60
C LYS A 212 -4.88 -4.55 -24.21
N ALA A 213 -5.62 -4.04 -23.22
CA ALA A 213 -5.16 -4.03 -21.84
C ALA A 213 -4.85 -5.45 -21.33
N ILE A 214 -5.72 -6.42 -21.63
CA ILE A 214 -5.52 -7.83 -21.30
C ILE A 214 -4.27 -8.38 -22.00
N GLU A 215 -4.15 -8.20 -23.32
CA GLU A 215 -2.99 -8.66 -24.10
C GLU A 215 -1.66 -8.14 -23.52
N ILE A 216 -1.61 -6.83 -23.21
CA ILE A 216 -0.41 -6.21 -22.61
C ILE A 216 -0.14 -6.79 -21.22
N LYS A 217 -1.18 -7.04 -20.42
CA LYS A 217 -1.02 -7.64 -19.11
C LYS A 217 -0.49 -9.08 -19.21
N GLU A 218 -0.92 -9.85 -20.19
CA GLU A 218 -0.40 -11.20 -20.45
C GLU A 218 1.08 -11.16 -20.84
N LEU A 219 1.45 -10.26 -21.74
CA LEU A 219 2.86 -10.03 -22.12
C LEU A 219 3.73 -9.65 -20.91
N SER A 220 3.18 -8.90 -19.95
CA SER A 220 3.89 -8.49 -18.73
C SER A 220 4.31 -9.66 -17.83
N MET A 221 3.73 -10.84 -18.02
CA MET A 221 4.08 -12.01 -17.21
C MET A 221 5.47 -12.56 -17.56
N GLY A 222 5.96 -12.30 -18.78
CA GLY A 222 7.30 -12.69 -19.24
C GLY A 222 7.42 -14.20 -19.50
N ALA A 223 8.62 -14.67 -19.85
CA ALA A 223 8.85 -16.10 -20.08
C ALA A 223 8.85 -16.91 -18.78
N GLY A 224 8.36 -18.16 -18.83
CA GLY A 224 8.36 -19.08 -17.69
C GLY A 224 7.35 -18.73 -16.60
N TRP A 225 6.39 -17.86 -16.90
CA TRP A 225 5.33 -17.49 -15.97
C TRP A 225 4.39 -18.67 -15.65
N GLU A 226 4.31 -19.66 -16.54
CA GLU A 226 3.43 -20.83 -16.44
C GLU A 226 3.74 -21.76 -15.25
N SER A 227 4.93 -21.61 -14.66
CA SER A 227 5.37 -22.33 -13.45
C SER A 227 5.49 -21.42 -12.23
N ASN A 228 5.17 -20.13 -12.35
CA ASN A 228 5.33 -19.15 -11.28
C ASN A 228 3.97 -18.79 -10.63
N PRO A 229 3.65 -19.30 -9.42
CA PRO A 229 2.37 -19.00 -8.76
C PRO A 229 2.14 -17.51 -8.54
N THR A 230 3.20 -16.74 -8.33
CA THR A 230 3.11 -15.28 -8.11
C THR A 230 2.67 -14.55 -9.36
N LYS A 231 3.08 -15.00 -10.55
CA LYS A 231 2.65 -14.37 -11.82
C LYS A 231 1.17 -14.66 -12.11
N PHE A 232 0.74 -15.91 -11.94
CA PHE A 232 -0.68 -16.28 -12.04
C PHE A 232 -1.54 -15.50 -11.05
N TYR A 233 -1.13 -15.44 -9.79
CA TYR A 233 -1.80 -14.67 -8.74
C TYR A 233 -1.91 -13.19 -9.10
N GLY A 234 -0.80 -12.57 -9.53
CA GLY A 234 -0.76 -11.16 -9.90
C GLY A 234 -1.65 -10.83 -11.10
N TYR A 235 -1.74 -11.72 -12.10
CA TYR A 235 -2.67 -11.56 -13.22
C TYR A 235 -4.12 -11.69 -12.77
N ALA A 236 -4.45 -12.72 -11.98
CA ALA A 236 -5.81 -12.93 -11.48
C ALA A 236 -6.28 -11.75 -10.63
N LYS A 237 -5.44 -11.24 -9.73
CA LYS A 237 -5.77 -10.06 -8.90
C LYS A 237 -5.93 -8.80 -9.75
N TRP A 238 -5.07 -8.59 -10.76
CA TRP A 238 -5.20 -7.45 -11.68
C TRP A 238 -6.54 -7.46 -12.42
N CYS A 239 -6.96 -8.63 -12.91
CA CYS A 239 -8.24 -8.84 -13.58
C CYS A 239 -9.42 -8.58 -12.64
N LEU A 240 -9.38 -9.15 -11.42
CA LEU A 240 -10.39 -8.98 -10.38
C LEU A 240 -10.61 -7.52 -10.01
N GLU A 241 -9.53 -6.78 -9.70
CA GLU A 241 -9.58 -5.36 -9.32
C GLU A 241 -10.21 -4.46 -10.40
N ARG A 242 -10.18 -4.91 -11.65
CA ARG A 242 -10.71 -4.18 -12.82
C ARG A 242 -12.02 -4.77 -13.33
N LYS A 243 -12.48 -5.88 -12.75
CA LYS A 243 -13.64 -6.67 -13.20
C LYS A 243 -13.58 -7.04 -14.68
N VAL A 244 -12.38 -7.34 -15.19
CA VAL A 244 -12.14 -7.77 -16.58
C VAL A 244 -11.68 -9.22 -16.62
N ASN A 245 -11.99 -9.92 -17.70
CA ASN A 245 -11.52 -11.29 -17.98
C ASN A 245 -11.64 -12.27 -16.78
N LEU A 246 -12.76 -12.21 -16.05
CA LEU A 246 -12.93 -12.95 -14.79
C LEU A 246 -12.85 -14.48 -14.97
N GLY A 247 -13.16 -15.00 -16.16
CA GLY A 247 -13.00 -16.42 -16.48
C GLY A 247 -11.53 -16.86 -16.53
N ALA A 248 -10.67 -16.09 -17.20
CA ALA A 248 -9.24 -16.36 -17.18
C ALA A 248 -8.63 -16.09 -15.79
N ALA A 249 -9.11 -15.07 -15.08
CA ALA A 249 -8.71 -14.79 -13.70
C ALA A 249 -8.95 -16.01 -12.80
N GLU A 250 -10.14 -16.62 -12.88
CA GLU A 250 -10.48 -17.85 -12.15
C GLU A 250 -9.55 -19.00 -12.51
N MET A 251 -9.36 -19.25 -13.81
CA MET A 251 -8.47 -20.30 -14.31
C MET A 251 -7.04 -20.15 -13.77
N TYR A 252 -6.48 -18.94 -13.83
CA TYR A 252 -5.13 -18.67 -13.34
C TYR A 252 -5.02 -18.70 -11.81
N ALA A 253 -6.03 -18.23 -11.09
CA ALA A 253 -6.08 -18.37 -9.63
C ALA A 253 -6.06 -19.85 -9.22
N ARG A 254 -6.89 -20.71 -9.85
CA ARG A 254 -6.86 -22.16 -9.62
C ARG A 254 -5.49 -22.77 -9.91
N ARG A 255 -4.84 -22.34 -11.00
CA ARG A 255 -3.48 -22.81 -11.33
C ARG A 255 -2.46 -22.36 -10.29
N ALA A 256 -2.55 -21.12 -9.81
CA ALA A 256 -1.69 -20.61 -8.74
C ALA A 256 -1.83 -21.43 -7.45
N VAL A 257 -3.05 -21.85 -7.07
CA VAL A 257 -3.27 -22.73 -5.90
C VAL A 257 -2.51 -24.06 -6.05
N GLN A 258 -2.53 -24.66 -7.24
CA GLN A 258 -1.89 -25.95 -7.51
C GLN A 258 -0.36 -25.89 -7.42
N VAL A 259 0.25 -24.77 -7.84
CA VAL A 259 1.71 -24.61 -7.89
C VAL A 259 2.28 -23.74 -6.77
N ALA A 260 1.43 -23.33 -5.81
CA ALA A 260 1.86 -22.57 -4.64
C ALA A 260 2.82 -23.37 -3.77
N GLY A 261 4.01 -22.82 -3.53
CA GLY A 261 5.09 -23.46 -2.77
C GLY A 261 4.94 -23.38 -1.24
N SER A 262 3.96 -22.64 -0.73
CA SER A 262 3.72 -22.53 0.71
C SER A 262 2.22 -22.45 1.04
N PRO A 263 1.80 -22.86 2.26
CA PRO A 263 0.41 -22.74 2.71
C PRO A 263 -0.10 -21.29 2.70
N GLU A 264 0.73 -20.33 3.10
CA GLU A 264 0.36 -18.91 3.16
C GLU A 264 0.09 -18.32 1.77
N MET A 265 0.91 -18.68 0.77
CA MET A 265 0.67 -18.30 -0.62
C MET A 265 -0.61 -18.97 -1.14
N ARG A 266 -0.82 -20.25 -0.82
CA ARG A 266 -2.04 -20.97 -1.23
C ARG A 266 -3.29 -20.30 -0.66
N ALA A 267 -3.29 -19.99 0.63
CA ALA A 267 -4.38 -19.28 1.31
C ALA A 267 -4.67 -17.91 0.67
N ARG A 268 -3.63 -17.13 0.35
CA ARG A 268 -3.77 -15.82 -0.31
C ARG A 268 -4.42 -15.94 -1.69
N VAL A 269 -4.01 -16.93 -2.48
CA VAL A 269 -4.59 -17.19 -3.81
C VAL A 269 -6.04 -17.66 -3.69
N LEU A 270 -6.32 -18.56 -2.74
CA LEU A 270 -7.67 -19.06 -2.45
C LEU A 270 -8.63 -17.93 -2.06
N ASN A 271 -8.20 -17.00 -1.22
CA ASN A 271 -8.99 -15.79 -0.93
C ASN A 271 -9.28 -14.97 -2.19
N THR A 272 -8.30 -14.80 -3.10
CA THR A 272 -8.55 -14.11 -4.38
C THR A 272 -9.50 -14.89 -5.29
N LEU A 273 -9.43 -16.22 -5.27
CA LEU A 273 -10.37 -17.08 -6.00
C LEU A 273 -11.80 -16.95 -5.43
N ALA A 274 -11.94 -16.85 -4.11
CA ALA A 274 -13.21 -16.56 -3.45
C ALA A 274 -13.80 -15.22 -3.93
N GLU A 275 -13.01 -14.14 -3.89
CA GLU A 275 -13.43 -12.83 -4.39
C GLU A 275 -13.85 -12.87 -5.88
N ILE A 276 -13.14 -13.65 -6.72
CA ILE A 276 -13.51 -13.84 -8.13
C ILE A 276 -14.87 -14.54 -8.25
N TYR A 277 -15.12 -15.56 -7.43
CA TYR A 277 -16.41 -16.25 -7.44
C TYR A 277 -17.55 -15.35 -6.97
N GLU A 278 -17.37 -14.56 -5.92
CA GLU A 278 -18.36 -13.59 -5.44
C GLU A 278 -18.75 -12.61 -6.55
N VAL A 279 -17.78 -12.00 -7.23
CA VAL A 279 -18.04 -11.05 -8.34
C VAL A 279 -18.76 -11.73 -9.51
N ARG A 280 -18.62 -13.06 -9.66
CA ARG A 280 -19.32 -13.87 -10.67
C ARG A 280 -20.67 -14.42 -10.18
N GLY A 281 -21.06 -14.16 -8.92
CA GLY A 281 -22.29 -14.68 -8.31
C GLY A 281 -22.22 -16.16 -7.91
N ASN A 282 -21.05 -16.78 -7.90
CA ASN A 282 -20.85 -18.17 -7.48
C ASN A 282 -20.53 -18.26 -5.98
N TYR A 283 -21.52 -17.95 -5.13
CA TYR A 283 -21.30 -17.89 -3.69
C TYR A 283 -20.89 -19.22 -3.04
N GLU A 284 -21.39 -20.35 -3.55
CA GLU A 284 -20.97 -21.68 -3.08
C GLU A 284 -19.48 -21.92 -3.32
N GLY A 285 -18.99 -21.58 -4.52
CA GLY A 285 -17.57 -21.63 -4.82
C GLY A 285 -16.74 -20.67 -3.97
N ALA A 286 -17.29 -19.49 -3.65
CA ALA A 286 -16.63 -18.51 -2.79
C ALA A 286 -16.41 -19.04 -1.37
N ILE A 287 -17.46 -19.59 -0.75
CA ILE A 287 -17.40 -20.23 0.58
C ILE A 287 -16.34 -21.34 0.57
N GLN A 288 -16.43 -22.27 -0.39
CA GLN A 288 -15.47 -23.37 -0.48
C GLN A 288 -14.02 -22.88 -0.58
N ALA A 289 -13.77 -21.85 -1.40
CA ALA A 289 -12.42 -21.31 -1.58
C ALA A 289 -11.90 -20.62 -0.30
N ILE A 290 -12.74 -19.88 0.43
CA ILE A 290 -12.29 -19.19 1.66
C ILE A 290 -12.12 -20.18 2.82
N GLU A 291 -12.95 -21.21 2.94
CA GLU A 291 -12.77 -22.30 3.90
C GLU A 291 -11.41 -22.99 3.70
N MET A 292 -11.07 -23.32 2.44
CA MET A 292 -9.74 -23.86 2.12
C MET A 292 -8.62 -22.87 2.45
N ALA A 293 -8.85 -21.55 2.36
CA ALA A 293 -7.85 -20.57 2.76
C ALA A 293 -7.62 -20.58 4.28
N ILE A 294 -8.70 -20.71 5.06
CA ILE A 294 -8.65 -20.88 6.53
C ILE A 294 -7.90 -22.16 6.88
N GLU A 295 -8.17 -23.29 6.22
CA GLU A 295 -7.45 -24.54 6.46
C GLU A 295 -5.93 -24.43 6.21
N ASN A 296 -5.53 -23.65 5.21
CA ASN A 296 -4.10 -23.48 4.87
C ASN A 296 -3.38 -22.47 5.79
N HIS A 297 -4.10 -21.59 6.49
CA HIS A 297 -3.50 -20.54 7.33
C HIS A 297 -4.51 -20.10 8.42
N PRO A 298 -4.83 -20.99 9.38
CA PRO A 298 -5.92 -20.83 10.35
C PRO A 298 -5.68 -19.72 11.37
N GLU A 299 -4.43 -19.31 11.56
CA GLU A 299 -4.04 -18.23 12.45
C GLU A 299 -4.35 -16.83 11.90
N ASN A 300 -4.75 -16.71 10.63
CA ASN A 300 -5.05 -15.43 10.02
C ASN A 300 -6.55 -15.11 10.13
N PRO A 301 -6.96 -14.25 11.08
CA PRO A 301 -8.38 -13.95 11.32
C PRO A 301 -9.06 -13.27 10.12
N TYR A 302 -8.29 -12.66 9.21
CA TYR A 302 -8.83 -12.03 8.00
C TYR A 302 -9.66 -13.00 7.16
N TYR A 303 -9.26 -14.27 7.05
CA TYR A 303 -10.01 -15.24 6.24
C TYR A 303 -11.34 -15.64 6.88
N GLN A 304 -11.39 -15.70 8.22
CA GLN A 304 -12.65 -15.91 8.92
C GLN A 304 -13.59 -14.72 8.72
N THR A 305 -13.10 -13.49 8.89
CA THR A 305 -13.90 -12.28 8.62
C THR A 305 -14.43 -12.27 7.19
N ARG A 306 -13.63 -12.68 6.20
CA ARG A 306 -14.10 -12.79 4.81
C ARG A 306 -15.16 -13.86 4.60
N LEU A 307 -15.09 -15.00 5.30
CA LEU A 307 -16.15 -16.01 5.27
C LEU A 307 -17.46 -15.44 5.82
N ASP A 308 -17.40 -14.81 6.99
CA ASP A 308 -18.56 -14.19 7.64
C ASP A 308 -19.21 -13.13 6.70
N GLU A 309 -18.39 -12.28 6.07
CA GLU A 309 -18.86 -11.27 5.09
C GLU A 309 -19.55 -11.88 3.86
N ILE A 310 -19.09 -13.05 3.39
CA ILE A 310 -19.71 -13.77 2.27
C ILE A 310 -21.07 -14.34 2.69
N GLU A 311 -21.14 -14.97 3.87
CA GLU A 311 -22.38 -15.55 4.40
C GLU A 311 -23.45 -14.48 4.64
N ASP A 312 -23.07 -13.34 5.21
CA ASP A 312 -23.95 -12.19 5.41
C ASP A 312 -24.49 -11.64 4.09
N ALA A 313 -23.65 -11.56 3.04
CA ALA A 313 -24.08 -11.10 1.72
C ALA A 313 -25.12 -12.04 1.08
N ILE A 314 -25.03 -13.36 1.34
CA ILE A 314 -26.02 -14.34 0.88
C ILE A 314 -27.33 -14.18 1.66
N ALA A 315 -27.25 -14.01 2.98
CA ALA A 315 -28.43 -13.87 3.85
C ALA A 315 -29.20 -12.57 3.59
N GLY A 316 -28.50 -11.46 3.32
CA GLY A 316 -29.11 -10.15 3.03
C GLY A 316 -29.62 -9.99 1.59
N GLY A 317 -29.29 -10.91 0.69
CA GLY A 317 -29.72 -10.90 -0.72
C GLY A 317 -31.02 -11.68 -1.00
N GLN A 318 -31.63 -12.28 0.02
CA GLN A 318 -32.92 -13.00 -0.04
C GLN A 318 -34.08 -12.10 0.40
#